data_AF-A0A5N3WQX0-F1
#
_entry.id   AF-A0A5N3WQX0-F1
#
_cell.length_a   1.000
_cell.length_b   1.000
_cell.length_c   1.000
_cell.angle_alpha   90.00
_cell.angle_beta   90.00
_cell.angle_gamma   90.00
#
_symmetry.space_group_name_H-M   'P 1'
#
loop_
_entity.id
_entity.type
_entity.pdbx_description
1 polymer ?
#
loop_
_entity_poly.entity_id
_entity_poly.type
_entity_poly.pdbx_seq_one_letter_code
_entity_poly.pdbx_strand_id
1 'polypeptide(L)'
;MAEGQVQVFDGRGHLLGRLPATVVKQLLLGRKVACGRQAALECLEVFDGIPPPCNRKKRVVLPAALKVVRLKPTRKFAYLGRLAHKVSWKDQAVMATLDETRKEKAKIRYWKKQQLTRLPKQAEQNIEKKTDKFTELLKTHGFLV
;
A
#
# COMPACT_ATOMS: atom_id res chain seq x y z
N MET A 1 11.42 -26.53 26.16
CA MET A 1 11.65 -26.53 24.70
C MET A 1 10.30 -26.71 24.02
N ALA A 2 9.58 -25.61 23.72
CA ALA A 2 8.27 -25.71 23.10
C ALA A 2 8.44 -25.96 21.61
N GLU A 3 8.29 -27.21 21.17
CA GLU A 3 8.31 -27.60 19.76
C GLU A 3 7.41 -26.65 18.97
N GLY A 4 8.03 -25.84 18.11
CA GLY A 4 7.33 -24.92 17.22
C GLY A 4 6.43 -25.73 16.30
N GLN A 5 5.12 -25.58 16.42
CA GLN A 5 4.18 -26.17 15.48
C GLN A 5 4.42 -25.47 14.14
N VAL A 6 5.21 -26.11 13.28
CA VAL A 6 5.58 -25.58 11.96
C VAL A 6 4.32 -25.65 11.10
N GLN A 7 3.71 -24.49 10.83
CA GLN A 7 2.62 -24.41 9.87
C GLN A 7 3.22 -24.52 8.48
N VAL A 8 3.19 -25.74 7.92
CA VAL A 8 3.63 -26.01 6.56
C VAL A 8 2.57 -25.46 5.60
N PHE A 9 2.94 -24.46 4.80
CA PHE A 9 2.10 -23.97 3.72
C PHE A 9 2.30 -24.86 2.50
N ASP A 10 1.36 -25.76 2.24
CA ASP A 10 1.31 -26.41 0.93
C ASP A 10 0.75 -25.40 -0.09
N GLY A 11 1.59 -24.99 -1.03
CA GLY A 11 1.20 -24.10 -2.14
C GLY A 11 0.40 -24.84 -3.22
N ARG A 12 0.30 -26.19 -3.14
CA ARG A 12 -0.48 -27.00 -4.08
C ARG A 12 -1.96 -26.78 -3.84
N GLY A 13 -2.68 -26.39 -4.89
CA GLY A 13 -4.12 -26.21 -4.81
C GLY A 13 -4.55 -24.93 -4.08
N HIS A 14 -3.73 -23.87 -4.06
CA HIS A 14 -4.25 -22.55 -3.68
C HIS A 14 -5.24 -22.08 -4.75
N LEU A 15 -6.49 -22.50 -4.60
CA LEU A 15 -7.62 -22.41 -5.53
C LEU A 15 -7.99 -20.97 -5.95
N LEU A 16 -7.35 -19.95 -5.38
CA LEU A 16 -7.77 -18.55 -5.49
C LEU A 16 -6.71 -17.62 -6.10
N GLY A 17 -5.54 -18.12 -6.53
CA GLY A 17 -4.50 -17.30 -7.19
C GLY A 17 -3.81 -16.26 -6.29
N ARG A 18 -4.05 -16.32 -4.97
CA ARG A 18 -3.65 -15.28 -3.99
C ARG A 18 -2.65 -15.78 -2.93
N LEU A 19 -1.50 -16.32 -3.36
CA LEU A 19 -0.54 -16.93 -2.42
C LEU A 19 0.16 -15.93 -1.49
N PRO A 20 0.77 -14.83 -1.98
CA PRO A 20 1.44 -13.88 -1.09
C PRO A 20 0.48 -13.23 -0.07
N ALA A 21 -0.73 -12.84 -0.49
CA ALA A 21 -1.74 -12.26 0.39
C ALA A 21 -2.18 -13.23 1.50
N THR A 22 -2.40 -14.50 1.17
CA THR A 22 -2.76 -15.52 2.17
C THR A 22 -1.62 -15.77 3.15
N VAL A 23 -0.37 -15.81 2.69
CA VAL A 23 0.79 -15.95 3.59
C VAL A 23 0.83 -14.81 4.61
N VAL A 24 0.61 -13.57 4.18
CA VAL A 24 0.57 -12.41 5.10
C VAL A 24 -0.59 -12.55 6.10
N LYS A 25 -1.80 -12.90 5.63
CA LYS A 25 -2.96 -13.10 6.53
C LYS A 25 -2.68 -14.19 7.57
N GLN A 26 -2.00 -15.27 7.18
CA GLN A 26 -1.67 -16.38 8.06
C GLN A 26 -0.52 -16.06 9.03
N LEU A 27 0.47 -15.27 8.61
CA LEU A 27 1.48 -14.74 9.51
C LEU A 27 0.88 -13.83 10.59
N LEU A 28 -0.17 -13.07 10.25
CA LEU A 28 -0.92 -12.25 11.21
C LEU A 28 -1.78 -13.09 12.16
N LEU A 29 -2.24 -14.26 11.72
CA LEU A 29 -2.99 -15.21 12.57
C LEU A 29 -2.10 -15.73 13.72
N GLY A 30 -0.86 -16.10 13.44
CA GLY A 30 0.06 -16.65 14.44
C GLY A 30 -0.44 -17.95 15.10
N ARG A 31 0.31 -18.46 16.09
CA ARG A 31 -0.13 -19.60 16.92
C ARG A 31 -1.48 -19.28 17.61
N LYS A 32 -2.37 -20.28 17.69
CA LYS A 32 -3.70 -20.20 18.33
C LYS A 32 -3.65 -19.41 19.64
N VAL A 33 -4.23 -18.20 19.66
CA VAL A 33 -4.59 -17.49 20.89
C VAL A 33 -6.05 -17.06 20.76
N ALA A 34 -6.84 -17.40 21.77
CA ALA A 34 -8.29 -17.44 21.75
C ALA A 34 -9.01 -16.10 21.47
N CYS A 35 -10.19 -16.24 20.86
CA CYS A 35 -11.42 -15.44 20.90
C CYS A 35 -11.44 -13.96 20.46
N GLY A 36 -10.38 -13.15 20.65
CA GLY A 36 -10.45 -11.70 20.35
C GLY A 36 -10.01 -11.27 18.95
N ARG A 37 -9.12 -12.05 18.31
CA ARG A 37 -8.54 -11.69 17.00
C ARG A 37 -9.46 -11.95 15.82
N GLN A 38 -10.41 -12.89 15.97
CA GLN A 38 -11.24 -13.37 14.86
C GLN A 38 -12.07 -12.23 14.23
N ALA A 39 -12.75 -11.42 15.05
CA ALA A 39 -13.58 -10.30 14.59
C ALA A 39 -12.77 -9.21 13.87
N ALA A 40 -11.57 -8.88 14.38
CA ALA A 40 -10.69 -7.89 13.75
C ALA A 40 -10.13 -8.37 12.39
N LEU A 41 -10.00 -9.69 12.22
CA LEU A 41 -9.48 -10.30 11.00
C LEU A 41 -10.55 -10.53 9.92
N GLU A 42 -11.81 -10.60 10.32
CA GLU A 42 -12.95 -10.55 9.40
C GLU A 42 -13.02 -9.21 8.67
N CYS A 43 -12.60 -8.12 9.32
CA CYS A 43 -12.46 -6.80 8.69
C CYS A 43 -11.19 -6.65 7.83
N LEU A 44 -10.26 -7.61 7.86
CA LEU A 44 -8.99 -7.51 7.15
C LEU A 44 -9.07 -8.14 5.75
N GLU A 45 -9.02 -7.29 4.74
CA GLU A 45 -8.86 -7.68 3.34
C GLU A 45 -7.41 -7.56 2.89
N VAL A 46 -6.87 -8.64 2.32
CA VAL A 46 -5.51 -8.67 1.76
C VAL A 46 -5.60 -9.05 0.29
N PHE A 47 -4.88 -8.32 -0.55
CA PHE A 47 -4.88 -8.50 -2.00
C PHE A 47 -3.46 -8.64 -2.53
N ASP A 48 -3.32 -9.41 -3.60
CA ASP A 48 -2.11 -9.45 -4.42
C ASP A 48 -2.28 -8.44 -5.56
N GLY A 49 -1.39 -7.44 -5.60
CA GLY A 49 -1.56 -6.27 -6.47
C GLY A 49 -2.57 -5.26 -5.89
N ILE A 50 -3.06 -4.36 -6.74
CA ILE A 50 -3.95 -3.27 -6.33
C ILE A 50 -5.26 -3.36 -7.12
N PRO A 51 -6.35 -3.84 -6.51
CA PRO A 51 -7.61 -4.01 -7.20
C PRO A 51 -8.26 -2.65 -7.53
N PRO A 52 -9.17 -2.60 -8.53
CA PRO A 52 -9.82 -1.36 -8.96
C PRO A 52 -10.45 -0.50 -7.84
N PRO A 53 -11.12 -1.07 -6.81
CA PRO A 53 -11.67 -0.29 -5.70
C PRO A 53 -10.61 0.47 -4.89
N CYS A 54 -9.41 -0.10 -4.76
CA CYS A 54 -8.32 0.46 -3.97
C CYS A 54 -7.39 1.37 -4.78
N ASN A 55 -7.33 1.21 -6.12
CA ASN A 55 -6.41 1.96 -6.99
C ASN A 55 -6.64 3.49 -6.96
N ARG A 56 -7.90 3.93 -6.82
CA ARG A 56 -8.23 5.38 -6.82
C ARG A 56 -7.91 6.07 -5.49
N LYS A 57 -7.91 5.31 -4.38
CA LYS A 57 -7.69 5.79 -3.01
C LYS A 57 -6.22 6.10 -2.75
N LYS A 58 -5.93 7.12 -1.94
CA LYS A 58 -4.55 7.41 -1.49
C LYS A 58 -4.12 6.29 -0.55
N ARG A 59 -3.06 5.58 -0.92
CA ARG A 59 -2.49 4.51 -0.09
C ARG A 59 -1.59 5.12 0.98
N VAL A 60 -1.71 4.59 2.19
CA VAL A 60 -0.87 4.95 3.33
C VAL A 60 0.22 3.92 3.53
N VAL A 61 1.32 4.34 4.12
CA VAL A 61 2.48 3.50 4.43
C VAL A 61 2.68 3.55 5.93
N LEU A 62 2.93 2.40 6.57
CA LEU A 62 3.29 2.33 7.98
C LEU A 62 4.82 2.50 8.11
N PRO A 63 5.34 3.66 8.57
CA PRO A 63 6.78 3.91 8.61
C PRO A 63 7.49 2.93 9.54
N ALA A 64 6.80 2.57 10.62
CA ALA A 64 7.29 1.60 11.57
C ALA A 64 7.64 0.28 10.89
N ALA A 65 6.93 -0.19 9.85
CA ALA A 65 7.18 -1.48 9.21
C ALA A 65 8.04 -1.40 7.93
N LEU A 66 8.52 -0.22 7.55
CA LEU A 66 9.28 -0.04 6.31
C LEU A 66 10.65 -0.71 6.37
N LYS A 67 10.98 -1.47 5.31
CA LYS A 67 12.31 -2.10 5.14
C LYS A 67 13.44 -1.09 5.31
N VAL A 68 13.36 0.07 4.67
CA VAL A 68 14.42 1.11 4.70
C VAL A 68 14.66 1.67 6.09
N VAL A 69 13.64 1.63 6.95
CA VAL A 69 13.72 2.10 8.34
C VAL A 69 14.19 0.97 9.27
N ARG A 70 13.66 -0.24 9.11
CA ARG A 70 13.92 -1.36 10.04
C ARG A 70 15.19 -2.16 9.77
N LEU A 71 15.63 -2.28 8.51
CA LEU A 71 16.74 -3.15 8.14
C LEU A 71 17.97 -2.34 7.77
N LYS A 72 19.14 -2.76 8.26
CA LYS A 72 20.43 -2.23 7.83
C LYS A 72 20.63 -2.49 6.32
N PRO A 73 21.20 -1.54 5.56
CA PRO A 73 21.38 -1.70 4.11
C PRO A 73 22.18 -2.95 3.70
N THR A 74 23.10 -3.42 4.55
CA THR A 74 23.95 -4.58 4.29
C THR A 74 23.29 -5.93 4.53
N ARG A 75 22.09 -5.96 5.12
CA ARG A 75 21.39 -7.23 5.43
C ARG A 75 20.63 -7.74 4.21
N LYS A 76 20.80 -9.03 3.92
CA LYS A 76 20.05 -9.74 2.86
C LYS A 76 18.56 -9.77 3.22
N PHE A 77 17.71 -9.63 2.20
CA PHE A 77 16.27 -9.69 2.32
C PHE A 77 15.68 -10.48 1.15
N ALA A 78 14.42 -10.91 1.29
CA ALA A 78 13.73 -11.67 0.27
C ALA A 78 12.45 -10.95 -0.19
N TYR A 79 12.10 -11.12 -1.47
CA TYR A 79 10.84 -10.66 -2.03
C TYR A 79 9.79 -11.75 -1.90
N LEU A 80 8.68 -11.46 -1.22
CA LEU A 80 7.60 -12.43 -1.01
C LEU A 80 7.03 -12.95 -2.33
N GLY A 81 6.82 -12.07 -3.33
CA GLY A 81 6.35 -12.49 -4.66
C GLY A 81 7.29 -13.47 -5.37
N ARG A 82 8.62 -13.28 -5.22
CA ARG A 82 9.61 -14.21 -5.79
C ARG A 82 9.60 -15.57 -5.08
N LEU A 83 9.45 -15.57 -3.75
CA LEU A 83 9.31 -16.81 -2.99
C LEU A 83 8.03 -17.54 -3.37
N ALA A 84 6.90 -16.83 -3.43
CA ALA A 84 5.62 -17.38 -3.80
C ALA A 84 5.65 -18.03 -5.19
N HIS A 85 6.29 -17.40 -6.19
CA HIS A 85 6.43 -18.00 -7.53
C HIS A 85 7.18 -19.34 -7.51
N LYS A 86 8.23 -19.47 -6.68
CA LYS A 86 8.96 -20.73 -6.53
C LYS A 86 8.14 -21.83 -5.87
N VAL A 87 7.20 -21.48 -5.01
CA VAL A 87 6.33 -22.41 -4.25
C VAL A 87 4.96 -22.59 -4.94
N SER A 88 4.88 -22.33 -6.26
CA SER A 88 3.70 -22.57 -7.10
C SER A 88 2.66 -21.45 -7.22
N TRP A 89 3.03 -20.19 -6.98
CA TRP A 89 2.20 -19.05 -7.39
C TRP A 89 2.34 -18.77 -8.89
N LYS A 90 1.30 -19.08 -9.66
CA LYS A 90 1.30 -18.99 -11.14
C LYS A 90 1.00 -17.59 -11.67
N ASP A 91 0.29 -16.76 -10.91
CA ASP A 91 -0.25 -15.48 -11.41
C ASP A 91 0.75 -14.32 -11.37
N GLN A 92 2.03 -14.58 -11.11
CA GLN A 92 3.05 -13.52 -11.04
C GLN A 92 3.11 -12.70 -12.35
N ALA A 93 3.08 -13.37 -13.50
CA ALA A 93 3.13 -12.71 -14.81
C ALA A 93 1.87 -11.87 -15.08
N VAL A 94 0.69 -12.43 -14.80
CA VAL A 94 -0.59 -11.73 -14.96
C VAL A 94 -0.67 -10.51 -14.04
N MET A 95 -0.20 -10.62 -12.80
CA MET A 95 -0.18 -9.48 -11.89
C MET A 95 0.77 -8.38 -12.35
N ALA A 96 1.92 -8.74 -12.93
CA ALA A 96 2.86 -7.75 -13.47
C ALA A 96 2.24 -6.94 -14.61
N THR A 97 1.57 -7.59 -15.57
CA THR A 97 0.90 -6.88 -16.69
C THR A 97 -0.25 -5.99 -16.20
N LEU A 98 -1.06 -6.47 -15.24
CA LEU A 98 -2.11 -5.67 -14.63
C LEU A 98 -1.54 -4.46 -13.85
N ASP A 99 -0.41 -4.62 -13.16
CA ASP A 99 0.24 -3.50 -12.46
C ASP A 99 0.86 -2.49 -13.41
N GLU A 100 1.38 -2.92 -14.56
CA GLU A 100 1.89 -2.04 -15.61
C GLU A 100 0.77 -1.19 -16.23
N THR A 101 -0.32 -1.82 -16.67
CA THR A 101 -1.49 -1.08 -17.19
C THR A 101 -2.06 -0.10 -16.15
N ARG A 102 -2.04 -0.48 -14.86
CA ARG A 102 -2.44 0.39 -13.75
C ARG A 102 -1.48 1.57 -13.56
N LYS A 103 -0.15 1.34 -13.63
CA LYS A 103 0.88 2.39 -13.52
C LYS A 103 0.76 3.40 -14.66
N GLU A 104 0.47 2.96 -15.88
CA GLU A 104 0.30 3.86 -17.02
C GLU A 104 -0.91 4.79 -16.83
N LYS A 105 -2.06 4.21 -16.43
CA LYS A 105 -3.24 5.01 -16.05
C LYS A 105 -2.94 5.98 -14.91
N ALA A 106 -2.15 5.56 -13.92
CA ALA A 106 -1.74 6.40 -12.81
C ALA A 106 -0.81 7.54 -13.24
N LYS A 107 0.09 7.31 -14.21
CA LYS A 107 0.98 8.33 -14.79
C LYS A 107 0.18 9.42 -15.51
N ILE A 108 -0.80 9.02 -16.32
CA ILE A 108 -1.73 9.96 -16.98
C ILE A 108 -2.48 10.80 -15.94
N ARG A 109 -3.03 10.16 -14.89
CA ARG A 109 -3.72 10.87 -13.79
C ARG A 109 -2.78 11.84 -13.07
N TYR A 110 -1.55 11.43 -12.79
CA TYR A 110 -0.56 12.27 -12.10
C TYR A 110 -0.17 13.48 -12.93
N TRP A 111 0.03 13.31 -14.24
CA TRP A 111 0.31 14.43 -15.16
C TRP A 111 -0.83 15.44 -15.18
N LYS A 112 -2.09 14.97 -15.35
CA LYS A 112 -3.28 15.84 -15.26
C LYS A 112 -3.36 16.56 -13.91
N LYS A 113 -3.11 15.84 -12.81
CA LYS A 113 -3.10 16.43 -11.47
C LYS A 113 -2.03 17.51 -11.32
N GLN A 114 -0.83 17.31 -11.86
CA GLN A 114 0.23 18.33 -11.81
C GLN A 114 -0.17 19.61 -12.55
N GLN A 115 -0.77 19.49 -13.75
CA GLN A 115 -1.29 20.66 -14.47
C GLN A 115 -2.38 21.36 -13.67
N LEU A 116 -3.36 20.61 -13.15
CA LEU A 116 -4.43 21.15 -12.31
C LEU A 116 -3.93 21.76 -10.99
N THR A 117 -2.80 21.31 -10.45
CA THR A 117 -2.22 21.87 -9.20
C THR A 117 -1.54 23.22 -9.46
N ARG A 118 -1.10 23.49 -10.70
CA ARG A 118 -0.46 24.76 -11.07
C ARG A 118 -1.48 25.89 -11.25
N LEU A 119 -2.68 25.56 -11.76
CA LEU A 119 -3.72 26.57 -12.07
C LEU A 119 -4.19 27.36 -10.84
N PRO A 120 -4.51 26.75 -9.67
CA PRO A 120 -4.86 27.50 -8.47
C PRO A 120 -3.75 28.43 -7.99
N LYS A 121 -2.49 27.97 -8.01
CA LYS A 121 -1.34 28.81 -7.60
C LYS A 121 -1.20 30.06 -8.48
N GLN A 122 -1.41 29.90 -9.79
CA GLN A 122 -1.41 31.03 -10.72
C GLN A 122 -2.61 31.96 -10.46
N ALA A 123 -3.79 31.40 -10.17
CA ALA A 123 -4.97 32.19 -9.82
C ALA A 123 -4.79 32.95 -8.50
N GLU A 124 -4.17 32.35 -7.48
CA GLU A 124 -3.81 32.99 -6.22
C GLU A 124 -2.89 34.19 -6.46
N GLN A 125 -1.83 34.02 -7.27
CA GLN A 125 -0.92 35.12 -7.64
C GLN A 125 -1.64 36.25 -8.39
N ASN A 126 -2.57 35.92 -9.28
CA ASN A 126 -3.32 36.91 -10.03
C ASN A 126 -4.29 37.73 -9.14
N ILE A 127 -4.76 37.17 -8.03
CA ILE A 127 -5.80 37.74 -7.15
C ILE A 127 -5.22 38.26 -5.82
N GLU A 128 -3.92 38.10 -5.57
CA GLU A 128 -3.21 38.46 -4.32
C GLU A 128 -3.72 39.77 -3.71
N LYS A 129 -3.69 40.85 -4.48
CA LYS A 129 -4.13 42.21 -4.09
C LYS A 129 -5.55 42.31 -3.51
N LYS A 130 -6.45 41.40 -3.89
CA LYS A 130 -7.84 41.38 -3.40
C LYS A 130 -8.00 40.52 -2.14
N THR A 131 -7.05 39.62 -1.88
CA THR A 131 -7.14 38.56 -0.87
C THR A 131 -6.25 38.84 0.34
N ASP A 132 -5.39 39.87 0.30
CA ASP A 132 -4.42 40.23 1.34
C ASP A 132 -4.97 40.21 2.76
N LYS A 133 -6.13 40.86 2.99
CA LYS A 133 -6.79 40.91 4.30
C LYS A 133 -7.10 39.52 4.87
N PHE A 134 -7.52 38.58 4.03
CA PHE A 134 -7.82 37.21 4.45
C PHE A 134 -6.54 36.39 4.65
N THR A 135 -5.55 36.60 3.79
CA THR A 135 -4.25 35.94 3.90
C THR A 135 -3.54 36.31 5.20
N GLU A 136 -3.59 37.57 5.62
CA GLU A 136 -3.02 38.04 6.89
C GLU A 136 -3.69 37.39 8.12
N LEU A 137 -5.02 37.27 8.08
CA LEU A 137 -5.77 36.60 9.15
C LEU A 137 -5.41 35.10 9.22
N LEU A 138 -5.30 34.44 8.07
CA LEU A 138 -4.89 33.03 7.99
C LEU A 138 -3.45 32.79 8.44
N LYS A 139 -2.53 33.75 8.19
CA LYS A 139 -1.15 33.70 8.71
C LYS A 139 -1.12 33.86 10.22
N THR A 140 -1.92 34.78 10.77
CA THR A 140 -2.02 34.99 12.22
C THR A 140 -2.44 33.71 12.97
N HIS A 141 -3.33 32.92 12.38
CA HIS A 141 -3.77 31.64 12.94
C HIS A 141 -2.94 30.42 12.50
N GLY A 142 -1.89 30.61 11.69
CA GLY A 142 -0.97 29.53 11.27
C GLY A 142 -1.53 28.55 10.24
N PHE A 143 -2.61 28.89 9.53
CA PHE A 143 -3.16 28.05 8.45
C PHE A 143 -2.36 28.17 7.15
N LEU A 144 -1.72 29.33 6.94
CA LEU A 144 -0.79 29.59 5.86
C LEU A 144 0.58 29.88 6.46
N VAL A 145 1.60 29.19 5.93
CA VAL A 145 3.03 29.41 6.25
C VAL A 145 3.64 30.28 5.16
#